data_AF-A0A2C4QFW1-F1
#
_entry.id   AF-A0A2C4QFW1-F1
#
_cell.length_a   1.000
_cell.length_b   1.000
_cell.length_c   1.000
_cell.angle_alpha   90.00
_cell.angle_beta   90.00
_cell.angle_gamma   90.00
#
_symmetry.space_group_name_H-M   'P 1'
#
loop_
_entity.id
_entity.type
_entity.pdbx_description
1 polymer ?
#
loop_
_entity_poly.entity_id
_entity_poly.type
_entity_poly.pdbx_seq_one_letter_code
_entity_poly.pdbx_strand_id
1 'polypeptide(L)'
;MGDVRSLPITLLENKYYLQDTTRGTMISTYDAKKRPQVPGTIWSSITNVFNQSYDAAAVDAHYYTGITYDYYKNTFNRNSYNNGGAELQSTVHYGTNYNNAFWNGSRMVYGDGYTFTSFSGGLDVVGHELTHAITETTSNLIYRKESGALNESISDIFGVLIKQYQSGITDWEMGKDIGSVAKFEKT
;
A
#
# COMPACT_ATOMS: atom_id res chain seq x y z
N MET A 1 5.03 11.98 -0.35
CA MET A 1 4.06 12.89 -1.00
C MET A 1 4.75 14.07 -1.67
N GLY A 2 4.40 14.37 -2.93
CA GLY A 2 4.87 15.58 -3.64
C GLY A 2 5.74 15.33 -4.87
N ASP A 3 6.16 14.09 -5.12
CA ASP A 3 6.92 13.74 -6.31
C ASP A 3 6.01 13.54 -7.52
N VAL A 4 6.45 13.98 -8.70
CA VAL A 4 5.76 13.71 -9.97
C VAL A 4 6.13 12.31 -10.47
N ARG A 5 5.12 11.49 -10.76
CA ARG A 5 5.30 10.09 -11.18
C ARG A 5 4.32 9.72 -12.29
N SER A 6 4.74 8.80 -13.16
CA SER A 6 3.86 8.18 -14.14
C SER A 6 3.13 6.99 -13.50
N LEU A 7 1.84 6.85 -13.76
CA LEU A 7 0.99 5.81 -13.20
C LEU A 7 0.31 5.04 -14.33
N PRO A 8 0.35 3.70 -14.33
CA PRO A 8 -0.56 2.92 -15.15
C PRO A 8 -2.00 3.20 -14.71
N ILE A 9 -2.85 3.60 -15.65
CA ILE A 9 -4.25 3.94 -15.41
C ILE A 9 -5.11 3.41 -16.57
N THR A 10 -6.40 3.23 -16.32
CA THR A 10 -7.35 2.74 -17.33
C THR A 10 -8.28 3.86 -17.78
N LEU A 11 -8.48 4.02 -19.09
CA LEU A 11 -9.47 4.93 -19.68
C LEU A 11 -10.74 4.13 -20.04
N LEU A 12 -11.87 4.49 -19.44
CA LEU A 12 -13.17 3.89 -19.73
C LEU A 12 -14.25 4.98 -19.74
N GLU A 13 -15.08 5.00 -20.78
CA GLU A 13 -16.20 5.96 -20.92
C GLU A 13 -15.83 7.43 -20.63
N ASN A 14 -14.70 7.89 -21.19
CA ASN A 14 -14.15 9.24 -21.01
C ASN A 14 -13.73 9.59 -19.57
N LYS A 15 -13.47 8.59 -18.72
CA LYS A 15 -12.87 8.76 -17.39
C LYS A 15 -11.63 7.90 -17.22
N TYR A 16 -10.64 8.46 -16.56
CA TYR A 16 -9.43 7.77 -16.12
C TYR A 16 -9.66 7.20 -14.73
N TYR A 17 -9.34 5.93 -14.54
CA TYR A 17 -9.44 5.23 -13.26
C TYR A 17 -8.05 4.85 -12.77
N LEU A 18 -7.82 4.91 -11.47
CA LEU A 18 -6.63 4.31 -10.84
C LEU A 18 -6.79 2.79 -10.81
N GLN A 19 -6.72 2.22 -12.00
CA GLN A 19 -6.75 0.80 -12.31
C GLN A 19 -5.59 0.49 -13.23
N ASP A 20 -4.68 -0.34 -12.75
CA ASP A 20 -3.55 -0.85 -13.51
C ASP A 20 -3.84 -2.29 -13.94
N THR A 21 -3.75 -2.53 -15.25
CA THR A 21 -3.92 -3.85 -15.88
C THR A 21 -2.63 -4.30 -16.59
N THR A 22 -1.51 -3.62 -16.37
CA THR A 22 -0.23 -3.87 -17.06
C THR A 22 0.62 -4.94 -16.39
N ARG A 23 0.21 -5.40 -15.20
CA ARG A 23 0.87 -6.45 -14.40
C ARG A 23 0.13 -7.78 -14.52
N GLY A 24 0.69 -8.84 -13.91
CA GLY A 24 0.06 -10.16 -13.81
C GLY A 24 -1.15 -10.23 -12.85
N THR A 25 -1.60 -9.06 -12.39
CA THR A 25 -2.73 -8.80 -11.50
C THR A 25 -3.34 -7.44 -11.86
N MET A 26 -4.57 -7.21 -11.44
CA MET A 26 -5.15 -5.86 -11.40
C MET A 26 -4.76 -5.15 -10.10
N ILE A 27 -4.45 -3.85 -10.18
CA ILE A 27 -4.30 -2.98 -9.01
C ILE A 27 -5.37 -1.90 -9.09
N SER A 28 -6.19 -1.76 -8.04
CA SER A 28 -7.30 -0.81 -7.99
C SER A 28 -7.25 0.04 -6.73
N THR A 29 -7.39 1.36 -6.87
CA THR A 29 -7.39 2.30 -5.74
C THR A 29 -8.75 2.99 -5.58
N TYR A 30 -9.26 3.04 -4.36
CA TYR A 30 -10.58 3.53 -4.00
C TYR A 30 -10.51 4.68 -2.98
N ASP A 31 -11.53 5.53 -3.00
CA ASP A 31 -11.75 6.64 -2.07
C ASP A 31 -12.87 6.30 -1.08
N ALA A 32 -12.55 6.24 0.22
CA ALA A 32 -13.53 6.08 1.30
C ALA A 32 -14.21 7.40 1.71
N LYS A 33 -13.80 8.55 1.16
CA LYS A 33 -14.42 9.87 1.37
C LYS A 33 -14.51 10.27 2.83
N LYS A 34 -13.46 9.96 3.60
CA LYS A 34 -13.35 10.20 5.05
C LYS A 34 -14.35 9.40 5.89
N ARG A 35 -14.96 8.36 5.33
CA ARG A 35 -15.92 7.50 6.03
C ARG A 35 -15.31 6.14 6.36
N PRO A 36 -15.74 5.46 7.43
CA PRO A 36 -15.20 4.15 7.80
C PRO A 36 -15.89 3.01 7.02
N GLN A 37 -16.07 3.16 5.70
CA GLN A 37 -16.65 2.13 4.84
C GLN A 37 -15.70 1.81 3.69
N VAL A 38 -15.53 0.52 3.43
CA VAL A 38 -14.65 -0.01 2.38
C VAL A 38 -15.44 -0.85 1.37
N PRO A 39 -15.07 -0.89 0.08
CA PRO A 39 -13.88 -0.26 -0.49
C PRO A 39 -14.05 1.24 -0.75
N GLY A 40 -15.28 1.76 -0.72
CA GLY A 40 -15.57 3.14 -1.11
C GLY A 40 -15.89 3.25 -2.61
N THR A 41 -15.52 4.36 -3.24
CA THR A 41 -15.73 4.59 -4.69
C THR A 41 -14.41 4.39 -5.43
N ILE A 42 -14.40 3.71 -6.58
CA ILE A 42 -13.18 3.61 -7.41
C ILE A 42 -12.67 5.03 -7.75
N TRP A 43 -11.37 5.25 -7.59
CA TRP A 43 -10.79 6.55 -7.87
C TRP A 43 -10.85 6.86 -9.36
N SER A 44 -11.39 8.02 -9.72
CA SER A 44 -11.52 8.42 -11.12
C SER A 44 -11.37 9.92 -11.32
N SER A 45 -10.95 10.29 -12.53
CA SER A 45 -10.82 11.68 -12.98
C SER A 45 -11.24 11.79 -14.45
N ILE A 46 -11.68 12.98 -14.87
CA ILE A 46 -11.90 13.30 -16.30
C ILE A 46 -10.59 13.67 -17.01
N THR A 47 -9.50 13.85 -16.26
CA THR A 47 -8.15 14.07 -16.77
C THR A 47 -7.24 12.91 -16.36
N ASN A 48 -6.13 12.73 -17.05
CA ASN A 48 -5.07 11.78 -16.69
C ASN A 48 -4.02 12.36 -15.73
N VAL A 49 -4.32 13.50 -15.09
CA VAL A 49 -3.42 14.21 -14.17
C VAL A 49 -4.05 14.26 -12.80
N PHE A 50 -3.37 13.67 -11.81
CA PHE A 50 -3.79 13.55 -10.41
C PHE A 50 -2.86 14.39 -9.51
N ASN A 51 -3.06 15.71 -9.51
CA ASN A 51 -2.14 16.67 -8.87
C ASN A 51 -2.78 17.52 -7.78
N GLN A 52 -4.03 17.25 -7.39
CA GLN A 52 -4.65 17.92 -6.26
C GLN A 52 -4.10 17.34 -4.95
N SER A 53 -4.09 18.14 -3.88
CA SER A 53 -3.66 17.66 -2.56
C SER A 53 -4.44 16.44 -2.08
N TYR A 54 -5.71 16.30 -2.48
CA TYR A 54 -6.55 15.15 -2.17
C TYR A 54 -6.08 13.89 -2.93
N ASP A 55 -5.58 14.04 -4.16
CA ASP A 55 -5.13 12.93 -5.00
C ASP A 55 -3.88 12.23 -4.46
N ALA A 56 -3.05 12.94 -3.71
CA ALA A 56 -1.73 12.49 -3.30
C ALA A 56 -1.77 11.12 -2.58
N ALA A 57 -2.76 10.90 -1.71
CA ALA A 57 -2.88 9.63 -0.98
C ALA A 57 -3.17 8.45 -1.92
N ALA A 58 -4.05 8.68 -2.91
CA ALA A 58 -4.43 7.67 -3.89
C ALA A 58 -3.32 7.38 -4.88
N VAL A 59 -2.60 8.41 -5.31
CA VAL A 59 -1.41 8.30 -6.16
C VAL A 59 -0.34 7.45 -5.48
N ASP A 60 0.04 7.78 -4.24
CA ASP A 60 1.06 7.03 -3.51
C ASP A 60 0.60 5.59 -3.25
N ALA A 61 -0.65 5.37 -2.81
CA ALA A 61 -1.18 4.01 -2.61
C ALA A 61 -1.12 3.17 -3.89
N HIS A 62 -1.56 3.73 -5.02
CA HIS A 62 -1.58 3.03 -6.30
C HIS A 62 -0.16 2.69 -6.78
N TYR A 63 0.72 3.68 -6.75
CA TYR A 63 2.10 3.55 -7.22
C TYR A 63 2.90 2.55 -6.38
N TYR A 64 2.84 2.69 -5.05
CA TYR A 64 3.60 1.84 -4.14
C TYR A 64 3.05 0.41 -4.09
N THR A 65 1.75 0.21 -4.31
CA THR A 65 1.22 -1.15 -4.50
C THR A 65 1.85 -1.82 -5.74
N GLY A 66 2.05 -1.06 -6.82
CA GLY A 66 2.75 -1.53 -8.02
C GLY A 66 4.20 -1.91 -7.76
N ILE A 67 4.95 -1.07 -7.04
CA ILE A 67 6.34 -1.36 -6.65
C ILE A 67 6.42 -2.60 -5.78
N THR A 68 5.54 -2.73 -4.78
CA THR A 68 5.51 -3.90 -3.91
C THR A 68 5.21 -5.18 -4.71
N TYR A 69 4.26 -5.12 -5.64
CA TYR A 69 3.99 -6.24 -6.55
C TYR A 69 5.26 -6.59 -7.36
N ASP A 70 5.93 -5.60 -7.95
CA ASP A 70 7.11 -5.81 -8.78
C ASP A 70 8.25 -6.43 -7.97
N TYR A 71 8.46 -6.00 -6.72
CA TYR A 71 9.42 -6.61 -5.81
C TYR A 71 9.13 -8.10 -5.60
N TYR A 72 7.90 -8.46 -5.21
CA TYR A 72 7.56 -9.86 -4.98
C TYR A 72 7.65 -10.70 -6.26
N LYS A 73 7.24 -10.13 -7.40
CA LYS A 73 7.29 -10.82 -8.68
C LYS A 73 8.73 -11.02 -9.16
N ASN A 74 9.58 -10.01 -9.07
CA ASN A 74 10.94 -10.06 -9.61
C ASN A 74 11.89 -10.84 -8.69
N THR A 75 11.71 -10.74 -7.37
CA THR A 75 12.61 -11.38 -6.40
C THR A 75 12.19 -12.83 -6.09
N PHE A 76 10.89 -13.10 -6.02
CA PHE A 76 10.38 -14.42 -5.58
C PHE A 76 9.54 -15.14 -6.64
N ASN A 77 9.39 -14.57 -7.84
CA ASN A 77 8.47 -15.06 -8.87
C ASN A 77 7.01 -15.20 -8.40
N ARG A 78 6.61 -14.47 -7.34
CA ARG A 78 5.27 -14.57 -6.76
C ARG A 78 4.29 -13.67 -7.52
N ASN A 79 3.20 -14.22 -8.03
CA ASN A 79 2.16 -13.43 -8.71
C ASN A 79 1.06 -12.96 -7.74
N SER A 80 1.18 -11.72 -7.25
CA SER A 80 0.27 -11.13 -6.25
C SER A 80 0.29 -11.85 -4.89
N TYR A 81 -0.52 -11.38 -3.93
CA TYR A 81 -0.50 -11.89 -2.56
C TYR A 81 -0.88 -13.36 -2.48
N ASN A 82 -1.73 -13.90 -3.35
CA ASN A 82 -2.14 -15.32 -3.34
C ASN A 82 -1.34 -16.23 -4.30
N ASN A 83 -0.29 -15.70 -4.95
CA ASN A 83 0.44 -16.36 -6.03
C ASN A 83 -0.41 -16.79 -7.26
N GLY A 84 -1.63 -16.25 -7.39
CA GLY A 84 -2.58 -16.56 -8.45
C GLY A 84 -3.08 -15.32 -9.19
N GLY A 85 -2.44 -14.16 -9.01
CA GLY A 85 -2.86 -12.91 -9.64
C GLY A 85 -4.13 -12.31 -9.06
N ALA A 86 -4.42 -12.52 -7.77
CA ALA A 86 -5.55 -11.86 -7.11
C ALA A 86 -5.38 -10.34 -7.14
N GLU A 87 -6.49 -9.64 -7.41
CA GLU A 87 -6.53 -8.18 -7.46
C GLU A 87 -6.00 -7.55 -6.17
N LEU A 88 -5.15 -6.54 -6.32
CA LEU A 88 -4.61 -5.73 -5.24
C LEU A 88 -5.45 -4.47 -5.07
N GLN A 89 -6.28 -4.46 -4.04
CA GLN A 89 -7.17 -3.34 -3.74
C GLN A 89 -6.59 -2.48 -2.61
N SER A 90 -6.64 -1.16 -2.82
CA SER A 90 -6.24 -0.15 -1.84
C SER A 90 -7.38 0.84 -1.61
N THR A 91 -7.72 1.15 -0.36
CA THR A 91 -8.70 2.20 -0.01
C THR A 91 -8.00 3.31 0.76
N VAL A 92 -8.06 4.54 0.27
CA VAL A 92 -7.51 5.73 0.94
C VAL A 92 -8.61 6.59 1.54
N HIS A 93 -8.23 7.59 2.34
CA HIS A 93 -9.13 8.49 3.05
C HIS A 93 -10.12 7.75 3.96
N TYR A 94 -9.65 6.69 4.62
CA TYR A 94 -10.47 5.91 5.54
C TYR A 94 -10.66 6.65 6.87
N GLY A 95 -11.92 6.88 7.23
CA GLY A 95 -12.28 7.62 8.45
C GLY A 95 -11.79 9.07 8.45
N THR A 96 -11.95 9.75 9.58
CA THR A 96 -11.46 11.12 9.79
C THR A 96 -10.34 11.09 10.81
N ASN A 97 -9.18 11.68 10.47
CA ASN A 97 -8.00 11.71 11.34
C ASN A 97 -7.57 10.31 11.83
N TYR A 98 -7.78 9.29 11.00
CA TYR A 98 -7.50 7.90 11.37
C TYR A 98 -5.98 7.66 11.34
N ASN A 99 -5.39 7.43 12.52
CA ASN A 99 -3.95 7.26 12.71
C ASN A 99 -3.52 5.80 12.52
N ASN A 100 -3.91 5.17 11.39
CA ASN A 100 -3.40 3.83 11.07
C ASN A 100 -3.54 3.47 9.59
N ALA A 101 -2.81 2.44 9.17
CA ALA A 101 -3.12 1.62 8.00
C ALA A 101 -3.35 0.17 8.44
N PHE A 102 -3.98 -0.64 7.58
CA PHE A 102 -4.17 -2.07 7.84
C PHE A 102 -4.54 -2.85 6.57
N TRP A 103 -4.11 -4.10 6.51
CA TRP A 103 -4.75 -5.16 5.72
C TRP A 103 -5.98 -5.73 6.45
N ASN A 104 -7.12 -5.81 5.76
CA ASN A 104 -8.38 -6.26 6.39
C ASN A 104 -8.82 -7.70 6.04
N GLY A 105 -7.94 -8.51 5.44
CA GLY A 105 -8.28 -9.83 4.87
C GLY A 105 -8.67 -9.79 3.38
N SER A 106 -8.81 -8.61 2.78
CA SER A 106 -9.16 -8.49 1.36
C SER A 106 -8.55 -7.28 0.64
N ARG A 107 -8.17 -6.22 1.37
CA ARG A 107 -7.58 -4.99 0.82
C ARG A 107 -6.73 -4.26 1.85
N MET A 108 -5.85 -3.40 1.36
CA MET A 108 -5.12 -2.44 2.16
C MET A 108 -5.96 -1.19 2.38
N VAL A 109 -5.96 -0.64 3.59
CA VAL A 109 -6.76 0.52 3.99
C VAL A 109 -5.86 1.55 4.66
N TYR A 110 -5.94 2.80 4.23
CA TYR A 110 -5.07 3.87 4.69
C TYR A 110 -5.88 5.04 5.26
N GLY A 111 -5.59 5.39 6.52
CA GLY A 111 -6.02 6.65 7.11
C GLY A 111 -5.11 7.81 6.72
N ASP A 112 -5.62 9.03 6.91
CA ASP A 112 -4.86 10.26 6.61
C ASP A 112 -4.01 10.76 7.78
N GLY A 113 -4.15 10.16 8.96
CA GLY A 113 -3.51 10.64 10.18
C GLY A 113 -4.09 11.97 10.69
N TYR A 114 -3.66 12.35 11.90
CA TYR A 114 -3.86 13.69 12.48
C TYR A 114 -2.53 14.45 12.53
N THR A 115 -1.50 13.80 13.09
CA THR A 115 -0.12 14.30 13.17
C THR A 115 0.78 13.74 12.08
N PHE A 116 0.32 12.71 11.37
CA PHE A 116 1.00 12.06 10.27
C PHE A 116 0.45 12.59 8.94
N THR A 117 1.22 12.41 7.86
CA THR A 117 0.63 12.46 6.52
C THR A 117 -0.15 11.17 6.26
N SER A 118 -0.79 11.04 5.09
CA SER A 118 -1.46 9.80 4.73
C SER A 118 -0.52 8.60 4.86
N PHE A 119 -1.00 7.52 5.48
CA PHE A 119 -0.19 6.32 5.68
C PHE A 119 0.22 5.65 4.37
N SER A 120 -0.52 5.88 3.29
CA SER A 120 -0.12 5.45 1.95
C SER A 120 1.12 6.16 1.40
N GLY A 121 1.57 7.25 2.03
CA GLY A 121 2.74 8.02 1.62
C GLY A 121 4.08 7.35 1.94
N GLY A 122 4.09 6.28 2.73
CA GLY A 122 5.27 5.47 3.02
C GLY A 122 5.29 4.18 2.21
N LEU A 123 6.31 3.99 1.37
CA LEU A 123 6.46 2.75 0.59
C LEU A 123 6.65 1.53 1.49
N ASP A 124 7.38 1.71 2.59
CA ASP A 124 7.56 0.69 3.61
C ASP A 124 6.24 0.30 4.29
N VAL A 125 5.37 1.28 4.58
CA VAL A 125 4.01 1.04 5.12
C VAL A 125 3.16 0.27 4.11
N VAL A 126 3.11 0.70 2.84
CA VAL A 126 2.36 -0.04 1.80
C VAL A 126 2.91 -1.45 1.60
N GLY A 127 4.23 -1.61 1.66
CA GLY A 127 4.90 -2.91 1.63
C GLY A 127 4.47 -3.80 2.79
N HIS A 128 4.54 -3.28 4.02
CA HIS A 128 4.12 -3.94 5.25
C HIS A 128 2.68 -4.44 5.16
N GLU A 129 1.73 -3.58 4.76
CA GLU A 129 0.33 -3.98 4.67
C GLU A 129 0.09 -5.09 3.64
N LEU A 130 0.77 -5.05 2.49
CA LEU A 130 0.64 -6.13 1.52
C LEU A 130 1.32 -7.43 1.99
N THR A 131 2.39 -7.32 2.79
CA THR A 131 3.05 -8.48 3.38
C THR A 131 2.15 -9.22 4.38
N HIS A 132 1.25 -8.54 5.08
CA HIS A 132 0.20 -9.23 5.87
C HIS A 132 -0.66 -10.16 5.00
N ALA A 133 -1.09 -9.72 3.82
CA ALA A 133 -1.85 -10.56 2.89
C ALA A 133 -1.06 -11.79 2.40
N ILE A 134 0.25 -11.63 2.21
CA ILE A 134 1.14 -12.73 1.85
C ILE A 134 1.30 -13.70 3.01
N THR A 135 1.46 -13.19 4.24
CA THR A 135 1.53 -14.01 5.45
C THR A 135 0.26 -14.82 5.63
N GLU A 136 -0.92 -14.21 5.46
CA GLU A 136 -2.23 -14.88 5.53
C GLU A 136 -2.36 -16.03 4.54
N THR A 137 -1.89 -15.85 3.31
CA THR A 137 -1.96 -16.87 2.24
C THR A 137 -0.80 -17.86 2.21
N THR A 138 0.12 -17.78 3.17
CA THR A 138 1.27 -18.69 3.28
C THR A 138 1.35 -19.37 4.63
N SER A 139 2.04 -18.76 5.60
CA SER A 139 2.23 -19.33 6.94
C SER A 139 0.99 -19.21 7.82
N ASN A 140 0.06 -18.31 7.47
CA ASN A 140 -1.18 -18.03 8.19
C ASN A 140 -0.95 -17.83 9.70
N LEU A 141 0.09 -17.05 10.04
CA LEU A 141 0.44 -16.75 11.41
C LEU A 141 -0.70 -15.98 12.09
N ILE A 142 -1.31 -16.62 13.09
CA ILE A 142 -2.40 -16.03 13.87
C ILE A 142 -1.91 -14.76 14.54
N TYR A 143 -2.69 -13.68 14.43
CA TYR A 143 -2.36 -12.37 14.95
C TYR A 143 -2.53 -12.27 16.48
N ARG A 144 -1.71 -13.02 17.22
CA ARG A 144 -1.78 -13.13 18.68
C ARG A 144 -0.45 -13.57 19.28
N LYS A 145 -0.05 -12.96 20.40
CA LYS A 145 1.18 -13.32 21.15
C LYS A 145 2.40 -13.39 20.19
N GLU A 146 3.23 -14.42 20.32
CA GLU A 146 4.45 -14.61 19.54
C GLU A 146 4.19 -14.77 18.03
N SER A 147 3.12 -15.47 17.63
CA SER A 147 2.79 -15.58 16.21
C SER A 147 2.35 -14.25 15.61
N GLY A 148 1.69 -13.40 16.41
CA GLY A 148 1.39 -12.02 16.02
C GLY A 148 2.66 -11.17 15.90
N ALA A 149 3.56 -11.25 16.88
CA ALA A 149 4.83 -10.53 16.82
C ALA A 149 5.70 -10.95 15.62
N LEU A 150 5.68 -12.24 15.25
CA LEU A 150 6.32 -12.72 14.03
C LEU A 150 5.63 -12.20 12.76
N ASN A 151 4.30 -12.14 12.72
CA ASN A 151 3.54 -11.60 11.60
C ASN A 151 3.90 -10.12 11.35
N GLU A 152 3.93 -9.32 12.41
CA GLU A 152 4.40 -7.92 12.37
C GLU A 152 5.85 -7.82 11.90
N SER A 153 6.75 -8.59 12.53
CA SER A 153 8.18 -8.51 12.22
C SER A 153 8.48 -8.88 10.77
N ILE A 154 7.78 -9.88 10.21
CA ILE A 154 7.89 -10.24 8.79
C ILE A 154 7.43 -9.07 7.91
N SER A 155 6.32 -8.42 8.26
CA SER A 155 5.76 -7.31 7.51
C SER A 155 6.68 -6.09 7.53
N ASP A 156 7.29 -5.76 8.67
CA ASP A 156 8.31 -4.72 8.77
C ASP A 156 9.57 -5.05 7.96
N ILE A 157 10.08 -6.29 8.06
CA ILE A 157 11.28 -6.72 7.30
C ILE A 157 11.05 -6.53 5.81
N PHE A 158 9.92 -7.02 5.28
CA PHE A 158 9.64 -6.89 3.86
C PHE A 158 9.34 -5.45 3.46
N GLY A 159 8.61 -4.68 4.28
CA GLY A 159 8.38 -3.26 4.06
C GLY A 159 9.67 -2.48 3.85
N VAL A 160 10.66 -2.68 4.74
CA VAL A 160 12.00 -2.11 4.57
C VAL A 160 12.65 -2.63 3.29
N LEU A 161 12.71 -3.94 3.06
CA LEU A 161 13.38 -4.50 1.88
C LEU A 161 12.80 -3.99 0.55
N ILE A 162 11.49 -3.75 0.48
CA ILE A 162 10.83 -3.15 -0.68
C ILE A 162 11.28 -1.70 -0.88
N LYS A 163 11.32 -0.92 0.20
CA LYS A 163 11.83 0.46 0.16
C LYS A 163 13.29 0.50 -0.29
N GLN A 164 14.13 -0.40 0.22
CA GLN A 164 15.53 -0.51 -0.18
C GLN A 164 15.66 -0.93 -1.65
N TYR A 165 14.83 -1.89 -2.11
CA TYR A 165 14.79 -2.33 -3.51
C TYR A 165 14.48 -1.17 -4.47
N GLN A 166 13.52 -0.32 -4.12
CA GLN A 166 13.11 0.79 -4.98
C GLN A 166 14.06 1.99 -4.94
N SER A 167 14.54 2.37 -3.74
CA SER A 167 15.25 3.64 -3.53
C SER A 167 16.77 3.50 -3.49
N GLY A 168 17.30 2.29 -3.24
CA GLY A 168 18.71 2.06 -2.94
C GLY A 168 19.16 2.58 -1.57
N ILE A 169 18.28 3.23 -0.80
CA ILE A 169 18.55 3.67 0.57
C ILE A 169 18.57 2.43 1.47
N THR A 170 19.53 2.34 2.40
CA THR A 170 19.76 1.15 3.25
C THR A 170 19.42 1.38 4.73
N ASP A 171 18.48 2.28 5.00
CA ASP A 171 17.96 2.47 6.36
C ASP A 171 17.03 1.31 6.78
N TRP A 172 16.92 1.12 8.09
CA TRP A 172 16.07 0.13 8.74
C TRP A 172 15.00 0.81 9.60
N GLU A 173 14.49 1.94 9.11
CA GLU A 173 13.45 2.73 9.77
C GLU A 173 12.12 2.51 9.05
N MET A 174 11.07 2.23 9.82
CA MET A 174 9.69 2.09 9.31
C MET A 174 8.92 3.39 9.50
N GLY A 175 8.20 3.82 8.46
CA GLY A 175 7.23 4.92 8.48
C GLY A 175 7.83 6.32 8.38
N LYS A 176 9.14 6.44 8.15
CA LYS A 176 9.87 7.72 8.18
C LYS A 176 9.23 8.78 7.27
N ASP A 177 8.78 8.37 6.11
CA ASP A 177 8.25 9.24 5.06
C ASP A 177 6.86 9.80 5.40
N ILE A 178 6.18 9.25 6.42
CA ILE A 178 4.88 9.71 6.90
C ILE A 178 4.95 10.44 8.25
N GLY A 179 6.15 10.69 8.76
CA GLY A 179 6.38 11.34 10.05
C GLY A 179 6.28 10.39 11.26
N SER A 180 6.23 9.07 11.02
CA SER A 180 6.39 8.04 12.05
C SER A 180 7.81 7.49 11.99
N VAL A 181 8.42 7.11 13.10
CA VAL A 181 9.72 6.42 13.06
C VAL A 181 9.72 5.30 14.08
N ALA A 182 9.59 4.06 13.60
CA ALA A 182 9.97 2.86 14.35
C ALA A 182 11.33 2.39 13.84
N LYS A 183 12.26 2.05 14.74
CA LYS A 183 13.60 1.58 14.40
C LYS A 183 13.78 0.13 14.84
N PHE A 184 14.39 -0.68 13.99
CA PHE A 184 14.93 -1.97 14.40
C PHE A 184 16.22 -1.74 15.20
N GLU A 185 16.13 -1.63 16.53
CA GLU A 185 17.32 -1.66 17.37
C GLU A 185 17.71 -3.11 17.65
N LYS A 186 18.99 -3.45 17.47
CA LYS A 186 19.56 -4.72 17.94
C LYS A 186 19.30 -4.82 19.44
N THR A 187 18.58 -5.86 19.86
CA THR A 187 18.53 -6.28 21.26
C THR A 187 19.83 -6.96 21.67
#